data_AF-A0A832SL15-F1
#
_entry.id   AF-A0A832SL15-F1
#
_cell.length_a   1.000
_cell.length_b   1.000
_cell.length_c   1.000
_cell.angle_alpha   90.00
_cell.angle_beta   90.00
_cell.angle_gamma   90.00
#
_symmetry.space_group_name_H-M   'P 1'
#
loop_
_entity.id
_entity.type
_entity.pdbx_description
1 polymer ?
#
loop_
_entity_poly.entity_id
_entity_poly.type
_entity_poly.pdbx_seq_one_letter_code
_entity_poly.pdbx_strand_id
1 'polypeptide(L)'
;QSEKTSARVIALSTVVMVLFSIAPFFITNESGEDMVGDVYLWTAIASGALMLGLSVWVAIKPMEKAAWTLFKFSSPYLAVLFIALMVDSGYSGL
;
A
#
# COMPACT_ATOMS: atom_id res chain seq x y z
N GLN A 1 17.82 21.62 5.75
CA GLN A 1 17.09 21.59 4.46
C GLN A 1 16.93 20.15 3.95
N SER A 2 17.98 19.32 3.94
CA SER A 2 17.93 17.93 3.43
C SER A 2 16.85 17.03 4.08
N GLU A 3 16.74 16.99 5.41
CA GLU A 3 15.79 16.08 6.11
C GLU A 3 14.32 16.33 5.78
N LYS A 4 13.89 17.59 5.71
CA LYS A 4 12.50 17.94 5.39
C LYS A 4 12.14 17.55 3.95
N THR A 5 13.10 17.66 3.03
CA THR A 5 12.93 17.24 1.64
C THR A 5 12.81 15.72 1.55
N SER A 6 13.71 14.97 2.18
CA SER A 6 13.69 13.50 2.17
C SER A 6 12.42 12.93 2.83
N ALA A 7 12.00 13.46 3.98
CA ALA A 7 10.78 13.02 4.65
C ALA A 7 9.52 13.21 3.77
N ARG A 8 9.46 14.31 3.02
CA ARG A 8 8.35 14.60 2.11
C ARG A 8 8.34 13.67 0.89
N VAL A 9 9.51 13.36 0.34
CA VAL A 9 9.65 12.40 -0.76
C VAL A 9 9.21 11.01 -0.32
N ILE A 10 9.63 10.54 0.86
CA ILE A 10 9.22 9.23 1.38
C ILE A 10 7.69 9.19 1.57
N ALA A 11 7.10 10.21 2.20
CA ALA A 11 5.65 10.27 2.38
C ALA A 11 4.90 10.28 1.03
N LEU A 12 5.38 11.03 0.05
CA LEU A 12 4.80 11.07 -1.29
C LEU A 12 4.91 9.71 -2.00
N SER A 13 6.08 9.08 -1.97
CA SER A 13 6.29 7.75 -2.55
C SER A 13 5.39 6.70 -1.90
N THR A 14 5.16 6.77 -0.58
CA THR A 14 4.22 5.87 0.10
C THR A 14 2.78 6.13 -0.33
N VAL A 15 2.36 7.38 -0.52
CA VAL A 15 1.02 7.68 -1.06
C VAL A 15 0.88 7.14 -2.49
N VAL A 16 1.88 7.33 -3.35
CA VAL A 16 1.87 6.76 -4.71
C VAL A 16 1.80 5.23 -4.68
N MET A 17 2.50 4.58 -3.74
CA MET A 17 2.44 3.14 -3.53
C MET A 17 1.04 2.68 -3.13
N VAL A 18 0.36 3.40 -2.21
CA VAL A 18 -1.02 3.10 -1.82
C VAL A 18 -1.99 3.30 -3.00
N LEU A 19 -1.77 4.30 -3.86
CA LEU A 19 -2.58 4.44 -5.07
C LEU A 19 -2.35 3.30 -6.05
N PHE A 20 -1.11 2.83 -6.17
CA PHE A 20 -0.75 1.72 -7.05
C PHE A 20 -1.35 0.38 -6.60
N SER A 21 -1.54 0.17 -5.29
CA SER A 21 -2.24 -1.02 -4.80
C SER A 21 -3.73 -1.03 -5.13
N ILE A 22 -4.28 0.07 -5.67
CA ILE A 22 -5.65 0.08 -6.18
C ILE A 22 -5.71 -0.46 -7.63
N ALA A 23 -4.60 -0.47 -8.36
CA ALA A 23 -4.58 -0.88 -9.77
C ALA A 23 -5.19 -2.27 -10.03
N PRO A 24 -4.96 -3.30 -9.20
CA PRO A 24 -5.55 -4.63 -9.40
C PRO A 24 -7.08 -4.65 -9.37
N PHE A 25 -7.75 -3.71 -8.69
CA PHE A 25 -9.22 -3.63 -8.68
C PHE A 25 -9.83 -3.20 -10.02
N PHE A 26 -9.03 -2.61 -10.91
CA PHE A 26 -9.49 -2.17 -12.23
C PHE A 26 -9.12 -3.15 -13.34
N ILE A 27 -8.50 -4.28 -13.00
CA ILE A 27 -8.10 -5.30 -13.96
C ILE A 27 -9.12 -6.44 -13.87
N THR A 28 -9.76 -6.72 -14.99
CA THR A 28 -10.68 -7.85 -15.16
C THR A 28 -10.02 -8.93 -16.02
N ASN A 29 -10.36 -10.19 -15.77
CA ASN A 29 -9.86 -11.32 -16.55
C ASN A 29 -10.57 -11.43 -17.92
N GLU A 30 -10.12 -12.35 -18.78
CA GLU A 30 -10.72 -12.57 -20.11
C GLU A 30 -12.21 -12.99 -20.05
N SER A 31 -12.65 -13.52 -18.91
CA SER A 31 -14.04 -13.91 -18.63
C SER A 31 -14.89 -12.77 -18.06
N GLY A 32 -14.31 -11.58 -17.81
CA GLY A 32 -14.99 -10.42 -17.26
C GLY A 32 -15.16 -10.42 -15.73
N GLU A 33 -14.51 -11.34 -15.01
CA GLU A 33 -14.52 -11.37 -13.55
C GLU A 33 -13.37 -10.53 -12.97
N ASP A 34 -13.55 -10.04 -11.75
CA ASP A 34 -12.57 -9.25 -11.03
C ASP A 34 -11.31 -10.09 -10.76
N MET A 35 -10.13 -9.53 -11.04
CA MET A 35 -8.85 -10.24 -10.83
C MET A 35 -8.49 -10.40 -9.34
N VAL A 36 -9.12 -9.62 -8.46
CA VAL A 36 -8.88 -9.63 -7.01
C VAL A 36 -10.18 -9.87 -6.26
N GLY A 37 -10.10 -10.57 -5.13
CA GLY A 37 -11.26 -10.94 -4.31
C GLY A 37 -11.37 -10.12 -3.02
N ASP A 38 -12.28 -10.58 -2.16
CA ASP A 38 -12.58 -9.91 -0.89
C ASP A 38 -11.39 -9.87 0.07
N VAL A 39 -10.51 -10.87 0.05
CA VAL A 39 -9.36 -10.92 0.97
C VAL A 39 -8.38 -9.80 0.64
N TYR A 40 -8.07 -9.60 -0.64
CA TYR A 40 -7.26 -8.48 -1.10
C TYR A 40 -7.94 -7.15 -0.80
N LEU A 41 -9.26 -7.05 -1.02
CA LEU A 41 -10.03 -5.83 -0.76
C LEU A 41 -9.90 -5.37 0.71
N TRP A 42 -10.25 -6.23 1.65
CA TRP A 42 -10.18 -5.88 3.08
C TRP A 42 -8.75 -5.62 3.53
N THR A 43 -7.80 -6.41 3.03
CA THR A 43 -6.37 -6.24 3.34
C THR A 43 -5.85 -4.91 2.81
N ALA A 44 -6.19 -4.53 1.59
CA ALA A 44 -5.77 -3.28 0.96
C ALA A 44 -6.37 -2.06 1.67
N ILE A 45 -7.64 -2.12 2.07
CA ILE A 45 -8.28 -1.04 2.83
C ILE A 45 -7.60 -0.89 4.20
N ALA A 46 -7.47 -1.97 4.96
CA ALA A 46 -6.93 -1.91 6.32
C ALA A 46 -5.47 -1.44 6.33
N SER A 47 -4.64 -2.04 5.48
CA SER A 47 -3.22 -1.73 5.40
C SER A 47 -2.96 -0.38 4.70
N GLY A 48 -3.78 -0.01 3.71
CA GLY A 48 -3.71 1.28 3.02
C GLY A 48 -4.10 2.44 3.94
N ALA A 49 -5.17 2.30 4.73
CA ALA A 49 -5.57 3.29 5.72
C ALA A 49 -4.47 3.52 6.77
N LEU A 50 -3.84 2.44 7.24
CA LEU A 50 -2.68 2.52 8.14
C LEU A 50 -1.54 3.33 7.51
N MET A 51 -1.20 3.03 6.25
CA MET A 51 -0.10 3.70 5.55
C MET A 51 -0.39 5.16 5.28
N LEU A 52 -1.62 5.51 4.89
CA LEU A 52 -2.03 6.91 4.73
C LEU A 52 -1.97 7.68 6.05
N GLY A 53 -2.41 7.06 7.17
CA GLY A 53 -2.29 7.66 8.49
C GLY A 53 -0.84 7.95 8.88
N LEU A 54 0.07 7.00 8.64
CA LEU A 54 1.50 7.18 8.90
C LEU A 54 2.12 8.24 7.96
N SER A 55 1.74 8.27 6.69
CA SER A 55 2.17 9.29 5.73
C SER A 55 1.75 10.70 6.14
N VAL A 56 0.50 10.88 6.59
CA VAL A 56 0.00 12.16 7.11
C VAL A 56 0.77 12.56 8.37
N TRP A 57 1.04 11.61 9.27
CA TRP A 57 1.82 11.88 10.48
C TRP A 57 3.24 12.37 10.16
N VAL A 58 3.93 11.74 9.21
CA VAL A 58 5.25 12.17 8.73
C VAL A 58 5.18 13.54 8.04
N ALA A 59 4.13 13.81 7.28
CA ALA A 59 3.95 15.09 6.60
C ALA A 59 3.74 16.26 7.58
N ILE A 60 2.97 16.05 8.65
CA ILE A 60 2.73 17.07 9.69
C ILE A 60 3.96 17.26 10.58
N LYS A 61 4.64 16.16 10.93
CA LYS A 61 5.83 16.18 11.79
C LYS A 61 7.00 15.53 11.06
N PRO A 62 7.68 16.25 10.15
CA PRO A 62 8.81 15.72 9.37
C PRO A 62 10.03 15.58 10.27
N MET A 63 10.09 14.45 10.98
CA MET A 63 11.20 14.02 11.80
C MET A 63 11.80 12.75 11.21
N GLU A 64 13.14 12.64 11.21
CA GLU A 64 13.89 11.53 10.60
C GLU A 64 13.38 10.16 11.07
N LYS A 65 13.13 10.02 12.38
CA LYS A 65 12.57 8.79 12.96
C LYS A 65 11.21 8.42 12.39
N ALA A 66 10.33 9.39 12.11
CA ALA A 66 8.99 9.10 11.60
C ALA A 66 9.05 8.67 10.12
N ALA A 67 9.86 9.35 9.30
CA ALA A 67 10.09 8.96 7.90
C ALA A 67 10.74 7.57 7.79
N TRP A 68 11.66 7.25 8.70
CA TRP A 68 12.24 5.91 8.78
C TRP A 68 11.18 4.88 9.23
N THR A 69 10.33 5.16 10.21
CA THR A 69 9.24 4.23 10.53
C THR A 69 8.34 3.94 9.32
N LEU A 70 7.95 4.96 8.55
CA LEU A 70 7.14 4.81 7.35
C LEU A 70 7.82 3.94 6.28
N PHE A 71 9.11 4.18 6.02
CA PHE A 71 9.87 3.38 5.07
C PHE A 71 9.99 1.92 5.53
N LYS A 72 10.21 1.66 6.82
CA LYS A 72 10.20 0.31 7.41
C LYS A 72 8.88 -0.42 7.20
N PHE A 73 7.76 0.28 7.35
CA PHE A 73 6.43 -0.30 7.20
C PHE A 73 6.01 -0.52 5.74
N SER A 74 6.65 0.16 4.78
CA SER A 74 6.37 -0.02 3.35
C SER A 74 6.66 -1.42 2.81
N SER A 75 7.71 -2.07 3.30
CA SER A 75 8.05 -3.44 2.88
C SER A 75 7.05 -4.50 3.41
N PRO A 76 6.73 -4.54 4.73
CA PRO A 76 5.65 -5.38 5.25
C PRO A 76 4.30 -5.11 4.61
N TYR A 77 3.96 -3.84 4.34
CA TYR A 77 2.72 -3.45 3.66
C TYR A 77 2.58 -4.13 2.30
N LEU A 78 3.58 -3.99 1.43
CA LEU A 78 3.58 -4.63 0.11
C LEU A 78 3.57 -6.16 0.22
N ALA A 79 4.34 -6.74 1.14
CA ALA A 79 4.38 -8.18 1.32
C ALA A 79 3.00 -8.74 1.69
N VAL A 80 2.29 -8.08 2.60
CA VAL A 80 0.93 -8.46 3.00
C VAL A 80 -0.04 -8.33 1.82
N LEU A 81 0.06 -7.26 1.02
CA LEU A 81 -0.75 -7.12 -0.20
C LEU A 81 -0.47 -8.22 -1.23
N PHE A 82 0.80 -8.57 -1.46
CA PHE A 82 1.16 -9.63 -2.40
C PHE A 82 0.66 -11.00 -1.92
N ILE A 83 0.74 -11.28 -0.62
CA ILE A 83 0.19 -12.51 -0.04
C ILE A 83 -1.33 -12.55 -0.22
N ALA A 84 -2.05 -11.46 0.10
CA ALA A 84 -3.50 -11.41 -0.09
C ALA A 84 -3.89 -11.59 -1.56
N LEU A 85 -3.14 -10.98 -2.49
CA LEU A 85 -3.34 -11.15 -3.92
C LEU A 85 -3.10 -12.58 -4.38
N MET A 86 -2.07 -13.25 -3.85
CA MET A 86 -1.78 -14.66 -4.13
C MET A 86 -2.87 -15.58 -3.58
N VAL A 87 -3.42 -15.26 -2.39
CA VAL A 87 -4.55 -16.01 -1.80
C VAL A 87 -5.78 -15.91 -2.68
N ASP A 88 -6.18 -14.71 -3.09
CA ASP A 88 -7.33 -14.53 -3.98
C ASP A 88 -7.12 -15.19 -5.33
N SER A 89 -5.94 -15.00 -5.95
CA SER A 89 -5.62 -15.62 -7.23
C SER A 89 -5.61 -17.15 -7.16
N GLY A 90 -5.15 -17.72 -6.04
CA GLY A 90 -5.13 -19.16 -5.81
C GLY A 90 -6.51 -19.75 -5.51
N TYR A 91 -7.42 -18.97 -4.92
CA TYR A 91 -8.79 -19.39 -4.64
C TYR A 91 -9.68 -19.35 -5.90
N SER A 92 -9.44 -18.37 -6.79
CA SER A 92 -10.16 -18.22 -8.07
C SER A 92 -9.65 -19.17 -9.19
N GLY A 93 -8.64 -20.00 -8.92
CA GLY A 93 -8.00 -20.90 -9.89
C GLY A 93 -8.47 -22.37 -9.90
N LEU A 94 -9.59 -22.70 -9.23
CA LEU A 94 -10.29 -24.00 -9.26
C LEU A 94 -11.70 -23.85 -9.83
#